data_AF-A0A645H0B8-F1
#
_entry.id   AF-A0A645H0B8-F1
#
_cell.length_a   1.000
_cell.length_b   1.000
_cell.length_c   1.000
_cell.angle_alpha   90.00
_cell.angle_beta   90.00
_cell.angle_gamma   90.00
#
_symmetry.space_group_name_H-M   'P 1'
#
loop_
_entity.id
_entity.type
_entity.pdbx_description
1 polymer ?
#
loop_
_entity_poly.entity_id
_entity_poly.type
_entity_poly.pdbx_seq_one_letter_code
_entity_poly.pdbx_strand_id
1 'polypeptide(L)'
;MDFENGLITIKHNCPTGSDKIKAPKWDSVRIVPAPEEVLDILKLVKAMPEASPVFVIYNQAKKDGPIEEVTIPRGFYRMLKRIGISKEERESRNLCYHGLRHTFVSLSRAGGVPDFVIKTLAGHKSMEMTDHYSHAENVLNFQKAAKNLSKIISDATAEAKAEGGSK
;
A
#
# COMPACT_ATOMS: atom_id res chain seq x y z
N MET A 1 -3.96 2.17 13.99
CA MET A 1 -4.68 2.59 12.78
C MET A 1 -5.56 3.74 13.20
N ASP A 2 -5.63 4.76 12.38
CA ASP A 2 -6.50 5.90 12.57
C ASP A 2 -7.65 5.77 11.57
N PHE A 3 -8.79 5.28 12.04
CA PHE A 3 -9.95 5.05 11.18
C PHE A 3 -10.70 6.34 10.85
N GLU A 4 -10.55 7.39 11.66
CA GLU A 4 -11.20 8.68 11.44
C GLU A 4 -10.52 9.42 10.28
N ASN A 5 -9.18 9.41 10.26
CA ASN A 5 -8.40 10.04 9.19
C ASN A 5 -8.05 9.07 8.05
N GLY A 6 -8.42 7.79 8.17
CA GLY A 6 -8.14 6.76 7.17
C GLY A 6 -6.66 6.42 7.00
N LEU A 7 -5.86 6.51 8.08
CA LEU A 7 -4.41 6.37 8.04
C LEU A 7 -3.92 5.07 8.72
N ILE A 8 -3.00 4.39 8.06
CA ILE A 8 -2.27 3.24 8.59
C ILE A 8 -0.81 3.62 8.80
N THR A 9 -0.38 3.71 10.06
CA THR A 9 1.03 3.93 10.42
C THR A 9 1.80 2.62 10.45
N ILE A 10 2.82 2.51 9.60
CA ILE A 10 3.74 1.38 9.55
C ILE A 10 5.03 1.81 10.25
N LYS A 11 5.22 1.35 11.48
CA LYS A 11 6.37 1.74 12.34
C LYS A 11 7.14 0.57 12.94
N HIS A 12 6.66 -0.66 12.81
CA HIS A 12 7.34 -1.85 13.32
C HIS A 12 7.14 -3.04 12.39
N ASN A 13 7.96 -4.08 12.57
CA ASN A 13 7.70 -5.40 12.02
C ASN A 13 7.86 -6.47 13.12
N CYS A 14 7.29 -7.66 12.88
CA CYS A 14 7.50 -8.82 13.71
C CYS A 14 8.29 -9.85 12.89
N PRO A 15 9.62 -9.99 13.10
CA PRO A 15 10.43 -10.91 12.32
C PRO A 15 10.09 -12.37 12.57
N THR A 16 10.37 -13.21 11.57
CA THR A 16 10.21 -14.66 11.59
C THR A 16 10.82 -15.29 12.84
N GLY A 17 10.07 -16.19 13.50
CA GLY A 17 10.55 -16.93 14.68
C GLY A 17 10.75 -16.07 15.93
N SER A 18 10.22 -14.85 15.97
CA SER A 18 10.24 -14.00 17.16
C SER A 18 8.86 -13.44 17.48
N ASP A 19 8.50 -13.46 18.77
CA ASP A 19 7.34 -12.73 19.30
C ASP A 19 7.67 -11.25 19.58
N LYS A 20 8.88 -10.80 19.21
CA LYS A 20 9.38 -9.46 19.50
C LYS A 20 9.08 -8.52 18.34
N ILE A 21 8.25 -7.52 18.60
CA ILE A 21 8.04 -6.37 17.74
C ILE A 21 9.35 -5.58 17.68
N LYS A 22 9.93 -5.43 16.48
CA LYS A 22 11.17 -4.66 16.28
C LYS A 22 10.88 -3.35 15.58
N ALA A 23 11.58 -2.31 16.00
CA ALA A 23 11.67 -1.06 15.27
C ALA A 23 12.34 -1.30 13.90
N PRO A 24 12.03 -0.48 12.89
CA PRO A 24 12.62 -0.64 11.58
C PRO A 24 14.09 -0.24 11.66
N LYS A 25 14.98 -1.05 11.05
CA LYS A 25 16.43 -0.82 11.07
C LYS A 25 16.89 0.45 10.33
N TRP A 26 16.00 1.15 9.63
CA TRP A 26 16.34 2.19 8.65
C TRP A 26 15.35 3.35 8.64
N ASP A 27 14.69 3.62 9.76
CA ASP A 27 13.64 4.65 9.87
C ASP A 27 12.58 4.56 8.76
N SER A 28 12.19 3.33 8.38
CA SER A 28 11.20 3.09 7.33
C SER A 28 9.76 3.32 7.81
N VAL A 29 9.61 4.22 8.79
CA VAL A 29 8.32 4.63 9.32
C VAL A 29 7.59 5.37 8.22
N ARG A 30 6.35 4.96 7.95
CA ARG A 30 5.53 5.61 6.93
C ARG A 30 4.07 5.59 7.31
N ILE A 31 3.35 6.56 6.77
CA ILE A 31 1.90 6.66 6.86
C ILE A 31 1.35 6.29 5.49
N VAL A 32 0.42 5.34 5.49
CA VAL A 32 -0.26 4.89 4.28
C VAL A 32 -1.74 5.25 4.42
N PRO A 33 -2.26 6.21 3.62
CA PRO A 33 -3.70 6.40 3.52
C PRO A 33 -4.31 5.13 2.91
N ALA A 34 -5.35 4.62 3.55
CA ALA A 34 -6.05 3.43 3.09
C ALA A 34 -7.39 3.83 2.45
N PRO A 35 -7.76 3.24 1.30
CA PRO A 35 -9.08 3.39 0.73
C PRO A 35 -10.18 2.96 1.71
N GLU A 36 -11.37 3.55 1.59
CA GLU A 36 -12.51 3.29 2.48
C GLU A 36 -12.88 1.80 2.50
N GLU A 37 -12.84 1.15 1.34
CA GLU A 37 -13.15 -0.28 1.19
C GLU A 37 -12.19 -1.16 2.01
N VAL A 38 -10.93 -0.76 2.12
CA VAL A 38 -9.94 -1.46 2.95
C VAL A 38 -10.25 -1.22 4.42
N LEU A 39 -10.55 0.02 4.80
CA LEU A 39 -10.86 0.37 6.19
C LEU A 39 -12.10 -0.35 6.69
N ASP A 40 -13.14 -0.46 5.87
CA ASP A 40 -14.38 -1.15 6.23
C ASP A 40 -14.17 -2.65 6.44
N ILE A 41 -13.38 -3.31 5.58
CA ILE A 41 -12.99 -4.70 5.80
C ILE A 41 -12.21 -4.84 7.12
N LEU A 42 -11.30 -3.92 7.42
CA LEU A 42 -10.53 -3.97 8.68
C LEU A 42 -11.41 -3.74 9.92
N LYS A 43 -12.42 -2.86 9.84
CA LYS A 43 -13.43 -2.67 10.89
C LYS A 43 -14.24 -3.94 11.10
N LEU A 44 -14.71 -4.57 10.02
CA LEU A 44 -15.45 -5.84 10.08
C LEU A 44 -14.62 -6.94 10.75
N VAL A 45 -13.35 -7.07 10.36
CA VAL A 45 -12.44 -8.06 10.96
C VAL A 45 -12.27 -7.83 12.47
N LYS A 46 -12.17 -6.57 12.90
CA LYS A 46 -12.03 -6.21 14.32
C LYS A 46 -13.33 -6.41 15.13
N ALA A 47 -14.48 -6.43 14.48
CA ALA A 47 -15.78 -6.66 15.10
C ALA A 47 -16.17 -8.15 15.20
N MET A 48 -15.39 -9.06 14.60
CA MET A 48 -15.69 -10.50 14.67
C MET A 48 -15.59 -11.02 16.11
N PRO A 49 -16.44 -11.98 16.54
CA PRO A 49 -16.39 -12.55 17.89
C PRO A 49 -15.02 -13.15 18.26
N GLU A 50 -14.32 -13.71 17.26
CA GLU A 50 -13.01 -14.31 17.45
C GLU A 50 -11.86 -13.32 17.37
N ALA A 51 -12.13 -12.03 17.15
CA ALA A 51 -11.13 -11.00 16.93
C ALA A 51 -10.08 -10.94 18.06
N SER A 52 -8.84 -10.67 17.69
CA SER A 52 -7.83 -10.33 18.68
C SER A 52 -8.07 -8.91 19.20
N PRO A 53 -7.90 -8.67 20.52
CA PRO A 53 -8.00 -7.33 21.08
C PRO A 53 -6.86 -6.42 20.57
N VAL A 54 -5.73 -7.01 20.16
CA VAL A 54 -4.50 -6.30 19.79
C VAL A 54 -4.25 -6.30 18.28
N PHE A 55 -4.48 -7.43 17.60
CA PHE A 55 -4.11 -7.63 16.19
C PHE A 55 -5.33 -7.70 15.26
N VAL A 56 -5.22 -7.12 14.07
CA VAL A 56 -6.27 -7.29 13.03
C VAL A 56 -6.14 -8.63 12.34
N ILE A 57 -4.90 -9.07 12.10
CA ILE A 57 -4.59 -10.37 11.54
C ILE A 57 -4.00 -11.21 12.66
N TYR A 58 -4.70 -12.26 13.06
CA TYR A 58 -4.37 -13.07 14.23
C TYR A 58 -4.54 -14.56 13.94
N ASN A 59 -3.92 -15.38 14.78
CA ASN A 59 -4.17 -16.82 14.82
C ASN A 59 -5.18 -17.12 15.94
N GLN A 60 -6.24 -17.89 15.66
CA GLN A 60 -7.22 -18.29 16.68
C GLN A 60 -6.56 -19.05 17.84
N ALA A 61 -5.50 -19.82 17.59
CA ALA A 61 -4.76 -20.55 18.61
C ALA A 61 -3.92 -19.64 19.52
N LYS A 62 -3.55 -18.43 19.05
CA LYS A 62 -2.73 -17.46 19.80
C LYS A 62 -3.20 -16.04 19.47
N LYS A 63 -4.32 -15.63 20.08
CA LYS A 63 -4.96 -14.34 19.80
C LYS A 63 -4.14 -13.14 20.29
N ASP A 64 -3.36 -13.31 21.34
CA ASP A 64 -2.56 -12.24 21.95
C ASP A 64 -1.14 -12.15 21.36
N GLY A 65 -0.81 -13.00 20.39
CA GLY A 65 0.48 -13.04 19.73
C GLY A 65 0.40 -12.64 18.26
N PRO A 66 1.52 -12.19 17.67
CA PRO A 66 1.61 -11.96 16.24
C PRO A 66 1.42 -13.30 15.51
N ILE A 67 0.82 -13.23 14.32
CA ILE A 67 0.72 -14.40 13.45
C ILE A 67 2.11 -14.78 12.91
N GLU A 68 2.37 -16.08 12.75
CA GLU A 68 3.57 -16.54 12.06
C GLU A 68 3.57 -16.10 10.60
N GLU A 69 4.71 -15.60 10.12
CA GLU A 69 4.88 -15.10 8.75
C GLU A 69 4.38 -16.08 7.69
N VAL A 70 4.65 -17.38 7.86
CA VAL A 70 4.27 -18.43 6.91
C VAL A 70 2.77 -18.67 6.83
N THR A 71 1.99 -18.24 7.83
CA THR A 71 0.55 -18.50 7.89
C THR A 71 -0.19 -17.75 6.80
N ILE A 72 0.23 -16.52 6.51
CA ILE A 72 -0.44 -15.68 5.51
C ILE A 72 -0.22 -16.20 4.09
N PRO A 73 1.01 -16.50 3.63
CA PRO A 73 1.23 -17.15 2.34
C PRO A 73 0.50 -18.49 2.20
N ARG A 74 0.49 -19.33 3.25
CA ARG A 74 -0.29 -20.58 3.23
C ARG A 74 -1.79 -20.32 3.08
N GLY A 75 -2.32 -19.33 3.79
CA GLY A 75 -3.71 -18.88 3.66
C GLY A 75 -4.03 -18.45 2.23
N PHE A 76 -3.16 -17.63 1.64
CA PHE A 76 -3.27 -17.18 0.26
C PHE A 76 -3.29 -18.36 -0.73
N TYR A 77 -2.39 -19.34 -0.60
CA TYR A 77 -2.39 -20.51 -1.48
C TYR A 77 -3.63 -21.40 -1.33
N ARG A 78 -4.16 -21.53 -0.10
CA ARG A 78 -5.44 -22.22 0.11
C ARG A 78 -6.60 -21.50 -0.55
N MET A 79 -6.61 -20.16 -0.50
CA MET A 79 -7.61 -19.34 -1.18
C MET A 79 -7.52 -19.53 -2.70
N LEU A 80 -6.33 -19.46 -3.29
CA LEU A 80 -6.12 -19.70 -4.73
C LEU A 80 -6.66 -21.08 -5.15
N LYS A 81 -6.35 -22.13 -4.38
CA LYS A 81 -6.88 -23.47 -4.63
C LYS A 81 -8.41 -23.53 -4.58
N ARG A 82 -9.03 -22.82 -3.63
CA ARG A 82 -10.50 -22.78 -3.48
C ARG A 82 -11.22 -22.10 -4.64
N ILE A 83 -10.56 -21.12 -5.28
CA ILE A 83 -11.11 -20.45 -6.48
C ILE A 83 -10.73 -21.16 -7.78
N GLY A 84 -10.18 -22.37 -7.71
CA GLY A 84 -9.89 -23.21 -8.88
C GLY A 84 -8.48 -23.09 -9.45
N ILE A 85 -7.58 -22.29 -8.85
CA ILE A 85 -6.21 -22.16 -9.32
C ILE A 85 -5.35 -23.28 -8.73
N SER A 86 -4.87 -24.18 -9.57
CA SER A 86 -4.04 -25.32 -9.15
C SER A 86 -2.66 -24.86 -8.68
N LYS A 87 -1.90 -25.77 -8.04
CA LYS A 87 -0.52 -25.47 -7.63
C LYS A 87 0.37 -25.22 -8.86
N GLU A 88 0.19 -26.02 -9.90
CA GLU A 88 0.92 -25.96 -11.17
C GLU A 88 0.61 -24.65 -11.89
N GLU A 89 -0.66 -24.26 -11.97
CA GLU A 89 -1.05 -22.99 -12.57
C GLU A 89 -0.47 -21.81 -11.78
N ARG A 90 -0.59 -21.83 -10.44
CA ARG A 90 -0.01 -20.84 -9.54
C ARG A 90 1.50 -20.68 -9.78
N GLU A 91 2.23 -21.78 -9.92
CA GLU A 91 3.68 -21.79 -10.17
C GLU A 91 4.01 -21.25 -11.56
N SER A 92 3.30 -21.68 -12.59
CA SER A 92 3.49 -21.20 -13.97
C SER A 92 3.26 -19.69 -14.10
N ARG A 93 2.33 -19.14 -13.30
CA ARG A 93 1.98 -17.71 -13.26
C ARG A 93 2.77 -16.92 -12.20
N ASN A 94 3.64 -17.58 -11.44
CA ASN A 94 4.40 -17.01 -10.33
C ASN A 94 3.53 -16.26 -9.29
N LEU A 95 2.35 -16.79 -8.97
CA LEU A 95 1.44 -16.20 -7.99
C LEU A 95 1.94 -16.48 -6.56
N CYS A 96 2.48 -15.44 -5.93
CA CYS A 96 2.92 -15.44 -4.54
C CYS A 96 2.27 -14.31 -3.74
N TYR A 97 2.30 -14.42 -2.41
CA TYR A 97 1.71 -13.38 -1.55
C TYR A 97 2.40 -12.01 -1.74
N HIS A 98 3.72 -11.99 -1.96
CA HIS A 98 4.45 -10.75 -2.27
C HIS A 98 4.01 -10.14 -3.61
N GLY A 99 3.49 -10.95 -4.53
CA GLY A 99 2.89 -10.51 -5.79
C GLY A 99 1.80 -9.46 -5.61
N LEU A 100 1.07 -9.47 -4.48
CA LEU A 100 0.06 -8.44 -4.19
C LEU A 100 0.66 -7.03 -4.06
N ARG A 101 1.89 -6.93 -3.52
CA ARG A 101 2.62 -5.64 -3.49
C ARG A 101 2.98 -5.18 -4.89
N HIS A 102 3.36 -6.10 -5.77
CA HIS A 102 3.61 -5.78 -7.17
C HIS A 102 2.33 -5.35 -7.89
N THR A 103 1.20 -6.02 -7.64
CA THR A 103 -0.11 -5.61 -8.15
C THR A 103 -0.47 -4.20 -7.70
N PHE A 104 -0.27 -3.86 -6.41
CA PHE A 104 -0.48 -2.51 -5.89
C PHE A 104 0.34 -1.45 -6.65
N VAL A 105 1.63 -1.71 -6.86
CA VAL A 105 2.53 -0.80 -7.61
C VAL A 105 2.04 -0.60 -9.04
N SER A 106 1.76 -1.71 -9.75
CA SER A 106 1.30 -1.67 -11.14
C SER A 106 -0.04 -0.95 -11.31
N LEU A 107 -1.02 -1.23 -10.45
CA LEU A 107 -2.33 -0.58 -10.50
C LEU A 107 -2.24 0.91 -10.16
N SER A 108 -1.43 1.28 -9.16
CA SER A 108 -1.23 2.69 -8.80
C SER A 108 -0.60 3.47 -9.96
N ARG A 109 0.39 2.87 -10.64
CA ARG A 109 1.03 3.49 -11.80
C ARG A 109 0.09 3.61 -12.99
N ALA A 110 -0.70 2.57 -13.27
CA ALA A 110 -1.75 2.62 -14.30
C ALA A 110 -2.82 3.67 -14.00
N GLY A 111 -3.12 3.91 -12.71
CA GLY A 111 -3.99 4.99 -12.24
C GLY A 111 -3.36 6.39 -12.31
N GLY A 112 -2.10 6.51 -12.73
CA GLY A 112 -1.39 7.79 -12.85
C GLY A 112 -0.87 8.36 -11.53
N VAL A 113 -0.72 7.53 -10.50
CA VAL A 113 -0.08 7.95 -9.24
C VAL A 113 1.41 8.17 -9.50
N PRO A 114 2.00 9.30 -9.05
CA PRO A 114 3.43 9.56 -9.24
C PRO A 114 4.31 8.49 -8.59
N ASP A 115 5.36 8.07 -9.28
CA ASP A 115 6.23 6.97 -8.83
C ASP A 115 6.88 7.21 -7.47
N PHE A 116 7.22 8.47 -7.15
CA PHE A 116 7.73 8.84 -5.83
C PHE A 116 6.72 8.56 -4.71
N VAL A 117 5.43 8.81 -4.96
CA VAL A 117 4.34 8.49 -4.03
C VAL A 117 4.23 6.96 -3.89
N ILE A 118 4.21 6.23 -5.02
CA ILE A 118 4.13 4.76 -5.02
C ILE A 118 5.31 4.15 -4.23
N LYS A 119 6.54 4.60 -4.49
CA LYS A 119 7.76 4.19 -3.78
C LYS A 119 7.59 4.36 -2.28
N THR A 120 7.09 5.52 -1.86
CA THR A 120 6.89 5.88 -0.45
C THR A 120 5.86 4.96 0.20
N LEU A 121 4.70 4.77 -0.44
CA LEU A 121 3.61 3.93 0.07
C LEU A 121 4.03 2.45 0.16
N ALA A 122 4.65 1.93 -0.90
CA ALA A 122 5.18 0.57 -0.92
C ALA A 122 6.28 0.40 0.15
N GLY A 123 7.07 1.44 0.42
CA GLY A 123 8.26 1.37 1.27
C GLY A 123 9.44 0.74 0.53
N HIS A 124 9.66 1.15 -0.72
CA HIS A 124 10.85 0.79 -1.50
C HIS A 124 12.02 1.71 -1.17
N LYS A 125 13.24 1.15 -1.12
CA LYS A 125 14.45 1.92 -0.79
C LYS A 125 14.89 2.82 -1.94
N SER A 126 14.89 2.29 -3.17
CA SER A 126 15.25 3.03 -4.38
C SER A 126 14.07 3.12 -5.35
N MET A 127 14.18 4.03 -6.32
CA MET A 127 13.23 4.12 -7.43
C MET A 127 13.35 2.90 -8.35
N GLU A 128 14.54 2.30 -8.50
CA GLU A 128 14.73 1.10 -9.34
C GLU A 128 13.82 -0.06 -8.91
N MET A 129 13.60 -0.23 -7.59
CA MET A 129 12.67 -1.25 -7.07
C MET A 129 11.20 -1.00 -7.47
N THR A 130 10.86 0.24 -7.82
CA THR A 130 9.53 0.64 -8.32
C THR A 130 9.47 0.56 -9.85
N ASP A 131 10.62 0.57 -10.52
CA ASP A 131 10.74 0.69 -11.97
C ASP A 131 10.50 -0.61 -12.74
N HIS A 132 10.44 -1.74 -12.04
CA HIS A 132 10.17 -3.05 -12.65
C HIS A 132 8.76 -3.24 -13.25
N TYR A 133 7.95 -2.19 -13.35
CA TYR A 133 6.56 -2.28 -13.80
C TYR A 133 6.15 -1.05 -14.61
N SER A 134 6.34 -1.10 -15.94
CA SER A 134 5.41 -0.53 -16.95
C SER A 134 5.98 -0.56 -18.37
N HIS A 135 5.11 -0.87 -19.34
CA HIS A 135 5.22 -0.33 -20.69
C HIS A 135 4.81 1.15 -20.60
N ALA A 136 5.80 2.05 -20.54
CA ALA A 136 5.66 3.47 -20.18
C ALA A 136 4.70 4.27 -21.09
N GLU A 137 4.32 3.74 -22.24
CA GLU A 137 3.57 4.45 -23.28
C GLU A 137 2.13 4.80 -22.88
N ASN A 138 1.48 4.03 -22.00
CA ASN A 138 0.08 4.28 -21.60
C ASN A 138 -0.08 5.21 -20.38
N VAL A 139 1.00 5.55 -19.68
CA VAL A 139 0.94 6.31 -18.41
C VAL A 139 1.31 7.78 -18.59
N LEU A 140 2.15 8.10 -19.58
CA LEU A 140 2.63 9.46 -19.82
C LEU A 140 1.61 10.29 -20.61
N ASN A 141 0.86 11.14 -19.90
CA ASN A 141 -0.07 12.10 -20.52
C ASN A 141 0.51 13.53 -20.49
N PHE A 142 1.30 13.87 -21.50
CA PHE A 142 1.95 15.18 -21.63
C PHE A 142 0.94 16.34 -21.72
N GLN A 143 -0.24 16.13 -22.30
CA GLN A 143 -1.28 17.15 -22.37
C GLN A 143 -1.85 17.49 -20.98
N LYS A 144 -2.07 16.47 -20.14
CA LYS A 144 -2.49 16.67 -18.75
C LYS A 144 -1.40 17.41 -17.95
N ALA A 145 -0.13 17.08 -18.18
CA ALA A 145 0.99 17.77 -17.54
C ALA A 145 1.04 19.26 -17.93
N ALA A 146 0.91 19.58 -19.22
CA ALA A 146 0.89 20.97 -19.70
C ALA A 146 -0.29 21.77 -19.13
N LYS A 147 -1.50 21.17 -19.07
CA LYS A 147 -2.68 21.82 -18.47
C LYS A 147 -2.48 22.11 -16.97
N ASN A 148 -1.93 21.15 -16.22
CA ASN A 148 -1.64 21.34 -14.80
C ASN A 148 -0.62 22.46 -14.58
N LEU A 149 0.44 22.51 -15.39
CA LEU A 149 1.44 23.57 -15.33
C LEU A 149 0.82 24.95 -15.62
N SER A 150 0.01 25.05 -16.67
CA SER A 150 -0.69 26.30 -17.01
C SER A 150 -1.58 26.78 -15.87
N LYS A 151 -2.29 25.88 -15.19
CA LYS A 151 -3.09 26.22 -14.01
C LYS A 151 -2.22 26.78 -12.87
N ILE A 152 -1.14 26.08 -12.51
CA ILE A 152 -0.23 26.52 -11.45
C ILE A 152 0.35 27.93 -11.74
N ILE A 153 0.79 28.17 -12.98
CA ILE A 153 1.30 29.49 -13.39
C ILE A 153 0.21 30.56 -13.29
N SER A 154 -1.02 30.24 -13.69
CA SER A 154 -2.16 31.17 -13.62
C SER A 154 -2.51 31.51 -12.17
N ASP A 155 -2.53 30.53 -11.28
CA ASP A 155 -2.83 30.71 -9.86
C ASP A 155 -1.74 31.59 -9.20
N ALA A 156 -0.46 31.28 -9.43
CA ALA A 156 0.66 32.06 -8.88
C ALA A 156 0.71 33.51 -9.41
N THR A 157 0.34 33.73 -10.68
CA THR A 157 0.28 35.08 -11.26
C THR A 157 -0.94 35.88 -10.78
N ALA A 158 -2.04 35.22 -10.42
CA ALA A 158 -3.19 35.86 -9.78
C ALA A 158 -2.88 36.33 -8.36
N GLU A 159 -2.18 35.50 -7.56
CA GLU A 159 -1.73 35.85 -6.20
C GLU A 159 -0.78 37.05 -6.19
N ALA A 160 0.22 37.07 -7.09
CA ALA A 160 1.16 38.18 -7.21
C ALA A 160 0.49 39.52 -7.59
N LYS A 161 -0.60 39.48 -8.37
CA LYS A 161 -1.39 40.68 -8.69
C LYS A 161 -2.26 41.15 -7.53
N ALA A 162 -2.74 40.24 -6.69
CA ALA A 162 -3.52 40.57 -5.51
C ALA A 162 -2.67 41.24 -4.41
N GLU A 163 -1.41 40.81 -4.24
CA GLU A 163 -0.48 41.40 -3.26
C GLU A 163 0.12 42.74 -3.72
N GLY A 164 0.24 42.96 -5.04
CA GLY A 164 0.74 44.22 -5.62
C GLY A 164 -0.28 45.36 -5.71
N GLY A 165 -1.57 45.10 -5.43
CA GLY A 165 -2.67 46.06 -5.58
C GLY A 165 -2.95 46.96 -4.37
N SER A 166 -2.12 46.90 -3.33
CA SER A 166 -2.29 47.67 -2.10
C SER A 166 -1.11 48.63 -1.87
N LYS A 167 -0.90 49.58 -2.78
CA LYS A 167 -0.07 50.77 -2.57
C LYS A 167 -0.68 51.98 -3.26
#